data_AF-A0A9D9MIH7-F1
#
_entry.id   AF-A0A9D9MIH7-F1
#
_cell.length_a   1.000
_cell.length_b   1.000
_cell.length_c   1.000
_cell.angle_alpha   90.00
_cell.angle_beta   90.00
_cell.angle_gamma   90.00
#
_symmetry.space_group_name_H-M   'P 1'
#
loop_
_entity.id
_entity.type
_entity.pdbx_description
1 polymer ?
#
loop_
_entity_poly.entity_id
_entity_poly.type
_entity_poly.pdbx_seq_one_letter_code
_entity_poly.pdbx_strand_id
1 'polypeptide(L)'
;NDYVETTRPLVVVTAPGPGSGKMAVCLSQLYQENKRGIKAGYAKFETFPIWNLPLKHPVNIAYEAATADLNDVNMIDPFHLEAYGKTAVNYNRDIEIFPVLNALFEGIYGENPYKSPTDMGVNMVGFCMCDEDVCCDAAREEIIRRYYTALNRLAEGDCNDNEVNKIALLMKQAKISTDYRRTTVAAKERLESSGAAAAAIELHDGTIICANASPLLGSSAALLLNVTKHLAGIPHEVKLIPQNMIEPIQKTKLSYLHGRNPRLHTDEVLVALSMLSPQDENCRRALNQLPELKGCQVHSTVMLSEVDRKIFGKLGIGLTCDPVRKV
;
A
#
# COMPACT_ATOMS: atom_id res chain seq x y z
N ASN A 1 7.72 -31.73 22.47
CA ASN A 1 8.57 -30.53 22.42
C ASN A 1 8.91 -30.11 23.84
N ASP A 2 10.10 -29.52 24.00
CA ASP A 2 10.53 -28.95 25.26
C ASP A 2 9.56 -27.86 25.71
N TYR A 3 9.27 -27.82 27.01
CA TYR A 3 8.40 -26.81 27.59
C TYR A 3 9.17 -25.51 27.76
N VAL A 4 8.60 -24.42 27.25
CA VAL A 4 9.13 -23.08 27.47
C VAL A 4 8.52 -22.54 28.76
N GLU A 5 9.34 -22.36 29.79
CA GLU A 5 8.91 -21.76 31.05
C GLU A 5 8.62 -20.27 30.84
N THR A 6 7.36 -19.88 31.02
CA THR A 6 6.94 -18.49 30.90
C THR A 6 6.65 -17.89 32.28
N THR A 7 6.98 -16.62 32.48
CA THR A 7 6.87 -15.94 33.78
C THR A 7 5.65 -15.02 33.88
N ARG A 8 5.03 -14.71 32.74
CA ARG A 8 3.87 -13.80 32.65
C ARG A 8 2.65 -14.58 32.17
N PRO A 9 1.44 -14.23 32.66
CA PRO A 9 0.21 -14.94 32.32
C PRO A 9 -0.26 -14.71 30.87
N LEU A 10 0.23 -13.65 30.22
CA LEU A 10 -0.02 -13.37 28.80
C LEU A 10 1.28 -13.49 28.02
N VAL A 11 1.32 -14.44 27.11
CA VAL A 11 2.47 -14.71 26.25
C VAL A 11 2.10 -14.37 24.82
N VAL A 12 2.82 -13.42 24.23
CA VAL A 12 2.65 -13.04 22.83
C VAL A 12 3.60 -13.86 21.97
N VAL A 13 3.05 -14.73 21.14
CA VAL A 13 3.84 -15.57 20.21
C VAL A 13 3.90 -14.90 18.84
N THR A 14 5.12 -14.59 18.40
CA THR A 14 5.38 -13.92 17.11
C THR A 14 6.47 -14.66 16.32
N ALA A 15 6.61 -14.34 15.02
CA ALA A 15 7.63 -14.92 14.15
C ALA A 15 7.96 -13.99 12.97
N PRO A 16 9.12 -14.18 12.29
CA PRO A 16 9.50 -13.39 11.12
C PRO A 16 8.54 -13.50 9.92
N GLY A 17 7.77 -14.59 9.81
CA GLY A 17 6.84 -14.78 8.70
C GLY A 17 5.84 -15.95 8.86
N PRO A 18 5.11 -16.29 7.80
CA PRO A 18 4.29 -17.50 7.72
C PRO A 18 5.13 -18.79 7.86
N GLY A 19 4.49 -19.91 8.20
CA GLY A 19 5.15 -21.22 8.23
C GLY A 19 6.13 -21.47 9.39
N SER A 20 6.40 -20.48 10.26
CA SER A 20 7.36 -20.63 11.37
C SER A 20 6.84 -21.44 12.58
N GLY A 21 5.72 -22.15 12.47
CA GLY A 21 5.20 -23.01 13.53
C GLY A 21 4.55 -22.29 14.73
N LYS A 22 4.18 -20.99 14.62
CA LYS A 22 3.56 -20.20 15.71
C LYS A 22 2.42 -20.95 16.42
N MET A 23 1.45 -21.42 15.64
CA MET A 23 0.29 -22.15 16.15
C MET A 23 0.68 -23.47 16.82
N ALA A 24 1.61 -24.21 16.22
CA ALA A 24 2.11 -25.47 16.79
C ALA A 24 2.82 -25.24 18.14
N VAL A 25 3.59 -24.16 18.28
CA VAL A 25 4.21 -23.77 19.55
C VAL A 25 3.15 -23.44 20.59
N CYS A 26 2.13 -22.63 20.25
CA CYS A 26 1.03 -22.33 21.17
C CYS A 26 0.32 -23.59 21.65
N LEU A 27 -0.09 -24.48 20.73
CA LEU A 27 -0.80 -25.71 21.07
C LEU A 27 0.08 -26.67 21.89
N SER A 28 1.38 -26.74 21.58
CA SER A 28 2.34 -27.51 22.39
C SER A 28 2.47 -26.97 23.81
N GLN A 29 2.53 -25.64 23.98
CA GLN A 29 2.56 -25.01 25.30
C GLN A 29 1.27 -25.28 26.07
N LEU A 30 0.11 -25.10 25.44
CA LEU A 30 -1.19 -25.39 26.05
C LEU A 30 -1.28 -26.83 26.58
N TYR A 31 -0.87 -27.80 25.77
CA TYR A 31 -0.85 -29.20 26.19
C TYR A 31 0.08 -29.44 27.40
N GLN A 32 1.27 -28.84 27.39
CA GLN A 32 2.24 -28.97 28.48
C GLN A 32 1.77 -28.30 29.78
N GLU A 33 1.09 -27.16 29.70
CA GLU A 33 0.51 -26.45 30.84
C GLU A 33 -0.67 -27.22 31.43
N ASN A 34 -1.57 -27.73 30.57
CA ASN A 34 -2.69 -28.57 31.00
C ASN A 34 -2.20 -29.84 31.72
N LYS A 35 -1.15 -30.49 31.21
CA LYS A 35 -0.49 -31.63 31.89
C LYS A 35 0.08 -31.28 33.28
N ARG A 36 0.42 -30.02 33.52
CA ARG A 36 0.91 -29.50 34.80
C ARG A 36 -0.21 -28.97 35.70
N GLY A 37 -1.48 -29.13 35.30
CA GLY A 37 -2.63 -28.63 36.04
C GLY A 37 -2.85 -27.12 35.93
N ILE A 38 -2.14 -26.45 35.02
CA ILE A 38 -2.28 -25.02 34.75
C ILE A 38 -3.33 -24.84 33.64
N LYS A 39 -4.40 -24.09 33.92
CA LYS A 39 -5.40 -23.74 32.92
C LYS A 39 -4.90 -22.58 32.08
N ALA A 40 -4.59 -22.86 30.82
CA ALA A 40 -4.15 -21.88 29.84
C ALA A 40 -5.13 -21.79 28.68
N GLY A 41 -5.04 -20.72 27.90
CA GLY A 41 -5.90 -20.46 26.75
C GLY A 41 -5.10 -20.02 25.53
N TYR A 42 -5.67 -20.24 24.35
CA TYR A 42 -5.10 -19.77 23.08
C TYR A 42 -6.08 -18.82 22.42
N ALA A 43 -5.61 -17.66 21.98
CA ALA A 43 -6.37 -16.74 21.16
C ALA A 43 -5.52 -16.28 19.98
N LYS A 44 -6.18 -15.81 18.91
CA LYS A 44 -5.54 -15.32 17.71
C LYS A 44 -5.78 -13.82 17.55
N PHE A 45 -4.71 -13.06 17.38
CA PHE A 45 -4.79 -11.63 17.08
C PHE A 45 -4.43 -11.41 15.60
N GLU A 46 -5.41 -10.98 14.82
CA GLU A 46 -5.25 -10.53 13.44
C GLU A 46 -6.08 -9.26 13.22
N THR A 47 -5.49 -8.27 12.56
CA THR A 47 -6.17 -7.00 12.26
C THR A 47 -7.21 -7.16 11.14
N PHE A 48 -6.90 -7.98 10.14
CA PHE A 48 -7.74 -8.20 8.96
C PHE A 48 -7.91 -9.70 8.68
N PRO A 49 -9.07 -10.12 8.13
CA PRO A 49 -10.26 -9.31 7.89
C PRO A 49 -10.91 -8.85 9.22
N ILE A 50 -11.69 -7.77 9.16
CA ILE A 50 -12.44 -7.27 10.31
C ILE A 50 -13.75 -8.05 10.39
N TRP A 51 -13.87 -8.91 11.40
CA TRP A 51 -14.93 -9.91 11.50
C TRP A 51 -16.34 -9.34 11.59
N ASN A 52 -16.49 -8.17 12.24
CA ASN A 52 -17.77 -7.51 12.45
C ASN A 52 -18.13 -6.49 11.35
N LEU A 53 -17.31 -6.37 10.31
CA LEU A 53 -17.67 -5.63 9.10
C LEU A 53 -18.22 -6.59 8.04
N PRO A 54 -19.15 -6.16 7.17
CA PRO A 54 -19.64 -6.98 6.07
C PRO A 54 -18.52 -7.53 5.18
N LEU A 55 -18.74 -8.70 4.58
CA LEU A 55 -17.78 -9.30 3.64
C LEU A 55 -17.42 -8.35 2.48
N LYS A 56 -18.43 -7.63 1.97
CA LYS A 56 -18.29 -6.66 0.87
C LYS A 56 -17.94 -5.24 1.34
N HIS A 57 -17.61 -5.06 2.62
CA HIS A 57 -17.19 -3.76 3.12
C HIS A 57 -15.85 -3.38 2.47
N PRO A 58 -15.66 -2.15 1.97
CA PRO A 58 -14.44 -1.74 1.26
C PRO A 58 -13.13 -2.06 2.01
N VAL A 59 -13.13 -1.91 3.34
CA VAL A 59 -11.97 -2.26 4.19
C VAL A 59 -11.58 -3.75 4.09
N ASN A 60 -12.55 -4.66 4.10
CA ASN A 60 -12.28 -6.10 3.93
C ASN A 60 -11.87 -6.41 2.48
N ILE A 61 -12.47 -5.75 1.50
CA ILE A 61 -12.07 -5.88 0.08
C ILE A 61 -10.63 -5.40 -0.14
N ALA A 62 -10.22 -4.30 0.51
CA ALA A 62 -8.87 -3.78 0.42
C ALA A 62 -7.84 -4.75 1.00
N TYR A 63 -8.17 -5.44 2.10
CA TYR A 63 -7.34 -6.53 2.61
C TYR A 63 -7.19 -7.66 1.58
N GLU A 64 -8.28 -8.11 0.96
CA GLU A 64 -8.23 -9.18 -0.04
C GLU A 64 -7.44 -8.75 -1.31
N ALA A 65 -7.51 -7.48 -1.68
CA ALA A 65 -6.69 -6.92 -2.77
C ALA A 65 -5.21 -6.87 -2.39
N ALA A 66 -4.88 -6.66 -1.11
CA ALA A 66 -3.51 -6.66 -0.61
C ALA A 66 -2.90 -8.07 -0.47
N THR A 67 -3.74 -9.11 -0.40
CA THR A 67 -3.34 -10.52 -0.30
C THR A 67 -3.74 -11.31 -1.55
N ALA A 68 -3.91 -10.64 -2.70
CA ALA A 68 -4.35 -11.26 -3.93
C ALA A 68 -3.40 -12.37 -4.42
N ASP A 69 -2.11 -12.28 -4.07
CA ASP A 69 -1.06 -13.24 -4.33
C ASP A 69 -1.04 -14.45 -3.37
N LEU A 70 -1.53 -14.28 -2.14
CA LEU A 70 -1.48 -15.30 -1.07
C LEU A 70 -2.65 -16.29 -1.09
N ASN A 71 -3.56 -16.19 -2.07
CA ASN A 71 -4.80 -16.97 -2.16
C ASN A 71 -5.68 -16.92 -0.90
N ASP A 72 -5.47 -15.94 -0.02
CA ASP A 72 -6.37 -15.69 1.09
C ASP A 72 -7.65 -15.07 0.52
N VAL A 73 -8.79 -15.66 0.85
CA VAL A 73 -10.12 -15.26 0.38
C VAL A 73 -11.00 -15.04 1.60
N ASN A 74 -11.57 -13.85 1.69
CA ASN A 74 -12.52 -13.55 2.75
C ASN A 74 -13.83 -14.31 2.51
N MET A 75 -14.43 -14.82 3.57
CA MET A 75 -15.69 -15.55 3.52
C MET A 75 -16.49 -15.38 4.81
N ILE A 76 -17.78 -15.67 4.75
CA ILE A 76 -18.61 -15.74 5.95
C ILE A 76 -18.18 -16.95 6.75
N ASP A 77 -17.95 -16.77 8.05
CA ASP A 77 -17.68 -17.85 8.99
C ASP A 77 -18.95 -18.71 9.17
N PRO A 78 -19.00 -19.93 8.60
CA PRO A 78 -20.20 -20.76 8.67
C PRO A 78 -20.43 -21.26 10.10
N PHE A 79 -19.38 -21.49 10.89
CA PHE A 79 -19.48 -21.98 12.25
C PHE A 79 -20.09 -20.93 13.18
N HIS A 80 -19.69 -19.66 13.02
CA HIS A 80 -20.27 -18.56 13.79
C HIS A 80 -21.74 -18.33 13.43
N LEU A 81 -22.07 -18.45 12.14
CA LEU A 81 -23.45 -18.32 11.66
C LEU A 81 -24.34 -19.46 12.20
N GLU A 82 -23.86 -20.70 12.20
CA GLU A 82 -24.58 -21.85 12.73
C GLU A 82 -24.78 -21.75 14.25
N ALA A 83 -23.72 -21.41 15.00
CA ALA A 83 -23.76 -21.37 16.46
C ALA A 83 -24.59 -20.20 17.02
N TYR A 84 -24.58 -19.05 16.35
CA TYR A 84 -25.14 -17.80 16.90
C TYR A 84 -26.19 -17.12 16.03
N GLY A 85 -26.44 -17.59 14.80
CA GLY A 85 -27.31 -16.92 13.83
C GLY A 85 -26.78 -15.56 13.38
N LYS A 86 -25.49 -15.27 13.59
CA LYS A 86 -24.86 -13.98 13.29
C LYS A 86 -23.81 -14.14 12.20
N THR A 87 -23.80 -13.23 11.24
CA THR A 87 -22.77 -13.20 10.20
C THR A 87 -21.48 -12.58 10.75
N ALA A 88 -20.37 -13.29 10.58
CA ALA A 88 -19.03 -12.77 10.81
C ALA A 88 -18.14 -13.08 9.60
N VAL A 89 -17.12 -12.26 9.37
CA VAL A 89 -16.15 -12.46 8.29
C VAL A 89 -14.88 -13.09 8.82
N ASN A 90 -14.44 -14.16 8.16
CA ASN A 90 -13.14 -14.77 8.37
C ASN A 90 -12.53 -15.07 6.98
N TYR A 91 -11.51 -15.91 6.89
CA TYR A 91 -10.90 -16.28 5.63
C TYR A 91 -10.70 -17.80 5.54
N ASN A 92 -10.58 -18.28 4.30
CA ASN A 92 -10.62 -19.70 3.96
C ASN A 92 -9.68 -20.57 4.80
N ARG A 93 -8.42 -20.17 5.00
CA ARG A 93 -7.43 -21.00 5.72
C ARG A 93 -7.84 -21.27 7.18
N ASP A 94 -8.39 -20.27 7.86
CA ASP A 94 -8.81 -20.39 9.25
C ASP A 94 -10.12 -21.18 9.39
N ILE A 95 -11.05 -21.00 8.46
CA ILE A 95 -12.28 -21.78 8.40
C ILE A 95 -11.97 -23.26 8.10
N GLU A 96 -11.09 -23.54 7.14
CA GLU A 96 -10.71 -24.90 6.75
C GLU A 96 -9.99 -25.65 7.88
N ILE A 97 -9.15 -24.97 8.68
CA ILE A 97 -8.41 -25.60 9.77
C ILE A 97 -9.21 -25.73 11.08
N PHE A 98 -10.28 -24.95 11.27
CA PHE A 98 -11.03 -24.91 12.52
C PHE A 98 -11.53 -26.28 13.02
N PRO A 99 -12.05 -27.21 12.18
CA PRO A 99 -12.43 -28.55 12.63
C PRO A 99 -11.26 -29.35 13.25
N VAL A 100 -10.05 -29.17 12.73
CA VAL A 100 -8.85 -29.82 13.28
C VAL A 100 -8.51 -29.19 14.64
N LEU A 101 -8.59 -27.87 14.75
CA LEU A 101 -8.39 -27.18 16.03
C LEU A 101 -9.44 -27.59 17.07
N ASN A 102 -10.69 -27.80 16.67
CA ASN A 102 -11.74 -28.30 17.56
C ASN A 102 -11.36 -29.64 18.20
N ALA A 103 -10.95 -30.61 17.38
CA ALA A 103 -10.51 -31.92 17.87
C ALA A 103 -9.28 -31.82 18.79
N LEU A 104 -8.35 -30.89 18.50
CA LEU A 104 -7.19 -30.66 19.36
C LEU A 104 -7.57 -30.05 20.71
N PHE A 105 -8.49 -29.08 20.74
CA PHE A 105 -8.96 -28.50 22.00
C PHE A 105 -9.77 -29.50 22.83
N GLU A 106 -10.65 -30.29 22.21
CA GLU A 106 -11.33 -31.40 22.88
C GLU A 106 -10.34 -32.43 23.44
N GLY A 107 -9.26 -32.74 22.71
CA GLY A 107 -8.21 -33.65 23.19
C GLY A 107 -7.39 -33.10 24.36
N ILE A 108 -7.19 -31.77 24.43
CA ILE A 108 -6.44 -31.13 25.52
C ILE A 108 -7.34 -30.88 26.74
N TYR A 109 -8.51 -30.28 26.54
CA TYR A 109 -9.36 -29.75 27.61
C TYR A 109 -10.63 -30.57 27.87
N GLY A 110 -10.97 -31.53 27.00
CA GLY A 110 -12.23 -32.26 27.03
C GLY A 110 -13.37 -31.57 26.28
N GLU A 111 -13.26 -30.26 26.04
CA GLU A 111 -14.18 -29.46 25.25
C GLU A 111 -13.44 -28.35 24.49
N ASN A 112 -14.00 -27.88 23.38
CA ASN A 112 -13.52 -26.68 22.72
C ASN A 112 -14.21 -25.42 23.29
N PRO A 113 -13.45 -24.45 23.86
CA PRO A 113 -14.02 -23.20 24.36
C PRO A 113 -14.57 -22.29 23.26
N TYR A 114 -14.23 -22.54 21.99
CA TYR A 114 -14.65 -21.74 20.83
C TYR A 114 -15.68 -22.48 19.99
N LYS A 115 -16.72 -21.78 19.52
CA LYS A 115 -17.68 -22.34 18.57
C LYS A 115 -17.36 -21.98 17.11
N SER A 116 -16.46 -21.03 16.89
CA SER A 116 -16.01 -20.65 15.56
C SER A 116 -14.58 -20.06 15.56
N PRO A 117 -13.90 -19.93 14.41
CA PRO A 117 -12.64 -19.20 14.32
C PRO A 117 -12.80 -17.71 14.64
N THR A 118 -14.00 -17.13 14.46
CA THR A 118 -14.32 -15.78 14.95
C THR A 118 -14.21 -15.68 16.47
N ASP A 119 -14.74 -16.66 17.23
CA ASP A 119 -14.65 -16.66 18.70
C ASP A 119 -13.20 -16.76 19.21
N MET A 120 -12.35 -17.45 18.44
CA MET A 120 -10.92 -17.59 18.71
C MET A 120 -10.15 -16.28 18.48
N GLY A 121 -10.73 -15.36 17.71
CA GLY A 121 -10.19 -14.03 17.42
C GLY A 121 -10.40 -13.05 18.57
N VAL A 122 -9.46 -12.13 18.76
CA VAL A 122 -9.55 -11.05 19.77
C VAL A 122 -9.56 -9.64 19.14
N ASN A 123 -9.88 -9.55 17.84
CA ASN A 123 -9.86 -8.30 17.09
C ASN A 123 -11.03 -7.39 17.48
N MET A 124 -10.72 -6.15 17.89
CA MET A 124 -11.69 -5.12 18.25
C MET A 124 -11.72 -3.93 17.29
N VAL A 125 -10.91 -3.95 16.22
CA VAL A 125 -10.68 -2.78 15.35
C VAL A 125 -11.95 -2.25 14.71
N GLY A 126 -12.89 -3.12 14.33
CA GLY A 126 -14.16 -2.69 13.74
C GLY A 126 -15.04 -1.85 14.67
N PHE A 127 -14.86 -1.95 15.99
CA PHE A 127 -15.56 -1.10 16.96
C PHE A 127 -14.91 0.27 17.18
N CYS A 128 -13.69 0.46 16.66
CA CYS A 128 -12.92 1.69 16.84
C CYS A 128 -12.99 2.63 15.63
N MET A 129 -13.77 2.26 14.60
CA MET A 129 -13.96 3.09 13.40
C MET A 129 -14.82 4.30 13.76
N CYS A 130 -14.20 5.49 13.73
CA CYS A 130 -14.86 6.74 14.10
C CYS A 130 -15.65 7.37 12.94
N ASP A 131 -15.21 7.11 11.71
CA ASP A 131 -15.83 7.61 10.48
C ASP A 131 -15.74 6.50 9.41
N GLU A 132 -16.88 5.89 9.11
CA GLU A 132 -16.96 4.78 8.16
C GLU A 132 -16.71 5.22 6.72
N ASP A 133 -17.16 6.42 6.33
CA ASP A 133 -17.03 6.94 4.98
C ASP A 133 -15.56 7.21 4.65
N VAL A 134 -14.83 7.85 5.58
CA VAL A 134 -13.38 8.09 5.45
C VAL A 134 -12.61 6.76 5.33
N CYS A 135 -12.95 5.76 6.14
CA CYS A 135 -12.33 4.44 6.04
C CYS A 135 -12.67 3.73 4.73
N CYS A 136 -13.91 3.84 4.25
CA CYS A 136 -14.35 3.25 2.99
C CYS A 136 -13.64 3.90 1.79
N ASP A 137 -13.50 5.22 1.78
CA ASP A 137 -12.83 5.95 0.70
C ASP A 137 -11.33 5.66 0.68
N ALA A 138 -10.67 5.63 1.85
CA ALA A 138 -9.28 5.23 1.96
C ALA A 138 -9.05 3.78 1.49
N ALA A 139 -9.98 2.87 1.78
CA ALA A 139 -9.92 1.48 1.33
C ALA A 139 -10.10 1.35 -0.19
N ARG A 140 -11.02 2.12 -0.79
CA ARG A 140 -11.19 2.17 -2.27
C ARG A 140 -9.90 2.66 -2.96
N GLU A 141 -9.27 3.69 -2.43
CA GLU A 141 -7.98 4.18 -2.90
C GLU A 141 -6.86 3.11 -2.75
N GLU A 142 -6.84 2.36 -1.65
CA GLU A 142 -5.91 1.24 -1.47
C GLU A 142 -6.11 0.14 -2.52
N ILE A 143 -7.36 -0.25 -2.82
CA ILE A 143 -7.66 -1.25 -3.85
C ILE A 143 -7.10 -0.80 -5.22
N ILE A 144 -7.28 0.47 -5.60
CA ILE A 144 -6.76 1.02 -6.85
C ILE A 144 -5.21 1.02 -6.85
N ARG A 145 -4.58 1.34 -5.71
CA ARG A 145 -3.12 1.26 -5.56
C ARG A 145 -2.60 -0.17 -5.73
N ARG A 146 -3.29 -1.17 -5.17
CA ARG A 146 -2.95 -2.59 -5.37
C ARG A 146 -3.11 -3.00 -6.83
N TYR A 147 -4.17 -2.54 -7.49
CA TYR A 147 -4.38 -2.81 -8.92
C TYR A 147 -3.23 -2.29 -9.79
N TYR A 148 -2.82 -1.03 -9.61
CA TYR A 148 -1.68 -0.48 -10.34
C TYR A 148 -0.35 -1.16 -9.98
N THR A 149 -0.17 -1.56 -8.72
CA THR A 149 1.02 -2.31 -8.30
C THR A 149 1.10 -3.65 -9.02
N ALA A 150 0.00 -4.42 -9.06
CA ALA A 150 -0.06 -5.69 -9.76
C ALA A 150 0.13 -5.52 -11.28
N LEU A 151 -0.47 -4.50 -11.90
CA LEU A 151 -0.26 -4.20 -13.33
C LEU A 151 1.20 -3.89 -13.66
N ASN A 152 1.88 -3.10 -12.82
CA ASN A 152 3.29 -2.77 -13.04
C ASN A 152 4.19 -4.00 -12.86
N ARG A 153 3.93 -4.85 -11.86
CA ARG A 153 4.62 -6.14 -11.68
C ARG A 153 4.42 -7.04 -12.89
N LEU A 154 3.19 -7.13 -13.41
CA LEU A 154 2.89 -7.91 -14.61
C LEU A 154 3.69 -7.39 -15.82
N ALA A 155 3.72 -6.07 -16.00
CA ALA A 155 4.48 -5.43 -17.07
C ALA A 155 6.00 -5.59 -16.90
N GLU A 156 6.50 -5.82 -15.69
CA GLU A 156 7.90 -6.14 -15.38
C GLU A 156 8.22 -7.64 -15.52
N GLY A 157 7.20 -8.52 -15.53
CA GLY A 157 7.33 -9.98 -15.60
C GLY A 157 7.34 -10.67 -14.22
N ASP A 158 6.99 -9.94 -13.16
CA ASP A 158 7.13 -10.33 -11.75
C ASP A 158 5.84 -10.86 -11.11
N CYS A 159 4.75 -10.97 -11.87
CA CYS A 159 3.51 -11.61 -11.43
C CYS A 159 2.75 -12.25 -12.60
N ASN A 160 1.64 -12.91 -12.30
CA ASN A 160 0.76 -13.55 -13.28
C ASN A 160 -0.56 -12.75 -13.47
N ASP A 161 -1.31 -13.10 -14.51
CA ASP A 161 -2.60 -12.47 -14.80
C ASP A 161 -3.65 -12.71 -13.70
N ASN A 162 -3.50 -13.78 -12.91
CA ASN A 162 -4.47 -14.13 -11.87
C ASN A 162 -4.54 -13.07 -10.76
N GLU A 163 -3.40 -12.53 -10.34
CA GLU A 163 -3.34 -11.47 -9.32
C GLU A 163 -4.11 -10.22 -9.79
N VAL A 164 -3.82 -9.76 -11.01
CA VAL A 164 -4.47 -8.59 -11.63
C VAL A 164 -5.98 -8.84 -11.80
N ASN A 165 -6.36 -10.01 -12.31
CA ASN A 165 -7.77 -10.36 -12.53
C ASN A 165 -8.56 -10.44 -11.22
N LYS A 166 -7.96 -10.98 -10.14
CA LYS A 166 -8.57 -11.00 -8.81
C LYS A 166 -8.83 -9.59 -8.31
N ILE A 167 -7.83 -8.71 -8.35
CA ILE A 167 -8.00 -7.31 -7.91
C ILE A 167 -9.02 -6.57 -8.78
N ALA A 168 -9.05 -6.81 -10.10
CA ALA A 168 -10.05 -6.22 -10.99
C ALA A 168 -11.49 -6.66 -10.64
N LEU A 169 -11.67 -7.91 -10.22
CA LEU A 169 -12.97 -8.38 -9.71
C LEU A 169 -13.34 -7.67 -8.39
N LEU A 170 -12.38 -7.51 -7.48
CA LEU A 170 -12.58 -6.78 -6.22
C LEU A 170 -12.95 -5.31 -6.45
N MET A 171 -12.34 -4.64 -7.45
CA MET A 171 -12.74 -3.29 -7.86
C MET A 171 -14.21 -3.23 -8.31
N LYS A 172 -14.66 -4.21 -9.11
CA LYS A 172 -16.06 -4.31 -9.51
C LYS A 172 -16.99 -4.53 -8.31
N GLN A 173 -16.59 -5.37 -7.35
CA GLN A 173 -17.35 -5.58 -6.11
C GLN A 173 -17.45 -4.30 -5.26
N ALA A 174 -16.36 -3.53 -5.18
CA ALA A 174 -16.32 -2.23 -4.52
C ALA A 174 -16.98 -1.10 -5.33
N LYS A 175 -17.46 -1.39 -6.55
CA LYS A 175 -18.10 -0.44 -7.49
C LYS A 175 -17.21 0.76 -7.85
N ILE A 176 -15.91 0.52 -8.03
CA ILE A 176 -14.94 1.55 -8.41
C ILE A 176 -14.22 1.19 -9.72
N SER A 177 -13.80 2.22 -10.45
CA SER A 177 -12.84 2.13 -11.55
C SER A 177 -11.55 2.86 -11.17
N THR A 178 -10.56 2.87 -12.07
CA THR A 178 -9.36 3.69 -11.88
C THR A 178 -9.66 5.19 -11.82
N ASP A 179 -10.83 5.62 -12.30
CA ASP A 179 -11.22 7.03 -12.40
C ASP A 179 -11.70 7.58 -11.05
N TYR A 180 -11.98 6.71 -10.09
CA TYR A 180 -12.24 7.09 -8.70
C TYR A 180 -11.03 7.85 -8.11
N ARG A 181 -9.80 7.47 -8.52
CA ARG A 181 -8.58 8.16 -8.12
C ARG A 181 -8.38 9.43 -8.96
N ARG A 182 -8.58 10.59 -8.36
CA ARG A 182 -8.51 11.91 -9.03
C ARG A 182 -7.20 12.16 -9.78
N THR A 183 -6.06 11.75 -9.20
CA THR A 183 -4.75 11.90 -9.85
C THR A 183 -4.62 11.09 -11.13
N THR A 184 -5.28 9.94 -11.21
CA THR A 184 -5.28 9.11 -12.42
C THR A 184 -5.96 9.84 -13.57
N VAL A 185 -7.15 10.39 -13.31
CA VAL A 185 -7.91 11.16 -14.30
C VAL A 185 -7.08 12.37 -14.78
N ALA A 186 -6.60 13.19 -13.85
CA ALA A 186 -5.86 14.41 -14.18
C ALA A 186 -4.55 14.14 -14.95
N ALA A 187 -3.85 13.05 -14.64
CA ALA A 187 -2.64 12.66 -15.36
C ALA A 187 -2.97 12.21 -16.80
N LYS A 188 -4.05 11.44 -16.99
CA LYS A 188 -4.50 10.99 -18.32
C LYS A 188 -4.96 12.16 -19.19
N GLU A 189 -5.78 13.06 -18.65
CA GLU A 189 -6.18 14.29 -19.35
C GLU A 189 -4.97 15.16 -19.74
N ARG A 190 -3.94 15.20 -18.88
CA ARG A 190 -2.70 15.91 -19.19
C ARG A 190 -1.89 15.21 -20.30
N LEU A 191 -1.87 13.89 -20.33
CA LEU A 191 -1.25 13.11 -21.41
C LEU A 191 -1.98 13.40 -22.74
N GLU A 192 -3.30 13.33 -22.76
CA GLU A 192 -4.11 13.56 -23.97
C GLU A 192 -3.92 14.97 -24.52
N SER A 193 -3.95 15.99 -23.65
CA SER A 193 -3.79 17.39 -24.06
C SER A 193 -2.37 17.76 -24.49
N SER A 194 -1.34 17.14 -23.91
CA SER A 194 0.07 17.49 -24.20
C SER A 194 0.74 16.56 -25.21
N GLY A 195 0.21 15.37 -25.47
CA GLY A 195 0.83 14.33 -26.29
C GLY A 195 2.12 13.75 -25.68
N ALA A 196 2.42 14.04 -24.42
CA ALA A 196 3.63 13.61 -23.73
C ALA A 196 3.31 12.94 -22.40
N ALA A 197 4.18 12.00 -21.99
CA ALA A 197 4.06 11.34 -20.68
C ALA A 197 3.82 12.36 -19.57
N ALA A 198 2.84 12.10 -18.71
CA ALA A 198 2.36 13.05 -17.71
C ALA A 198 2.38 12.45 -16.30
N ALA A 199 2.27 13.34 -15.32
CA ALA A 199 2.07 12.98 -13.94
C ALA A 199 1.20 14.05 -13.26
N ALA A 200 0.45 13.63 -12.25
CA ALA A 200 -0.38 14.51 -11.43
C ALA A 200 -0.21 14.17 -9.96
N ILE A 201 -0.33 15.19 -9.10
CA ILE A 201 -0.34 15.07 -7.65
C ILE A 201 -1.61 15.70 -7.09
N GLU A 202 -2.14 15.12 -6.03
CA GLU A 202 -3.19 15.71 -5.19
C GLU A 202 -2.58 16.09 -3.84
N LEU A 203 -2.69 17.37 -3.51
CA LEU A 203 -2.23 17.97 -2.26
C LEU A 203 -3.24 17.77 -1.13
N HIS A 204 -2.83 18.04 0.11
CA HIS A 204 -3.68 17.87 1.29
C HIS A 204 -4.96 18.71 1.29
N ASP A 205 -4.94 19.85 0.61
CA ASP A 205 -6.10 20.73 0.41
C ASP A 205 -7.00 20.29 -0.77
N GLY A 206 -6.66 19.18 -1.44
CA GLY A 206 -7.37 18.66 -2.61
C GLY A 206 -6.99 19.34 -3.92
N THR A 207 -6.01 20.26 -3.92
CA THR A 207 -5.49 20.89 -5.14
C THR A 207 -4.77 19.86 -6.00
N ILE A 208 -5.09 19.83 -7.30
CA ILE A 208 -4.43 18.97 -8.27
C ILE A 208 -3.43 19.78 -9.09
N ILE A 209 -2.19 19.30 -9.14
CA ILE A 209 -1.13 19.87 -9.97
C ILE A 209 -0.65 18.81 -10.95
N CYS A 210 -0.53 19.19 -12.22
CA CYS A 210 -0.06 18.31 -13.27
C CYS A 210 1.28 18.78 -13.85
N ALA A 211 2.01 17.85 -14.45
CA ALA A 211 3.16 18.12 -15.29
C ALA A 211 3.26 17.11 -16.42
N ASN A 212 3.92 17.50 -17.50
CA ASN A 212 4.24 16.62 -18.62
C ASN A 212 5.75 16.62 -18.86
N ALA A 213 6.24 15.58 -19.50
CA ALA A 213 7.63 15.48 -19.91
C ALA A 213 7.96 16.56 -20.95
N SER A 214 9.18 17.09 -20.87
CA SER A 214 9.76 18.04 -21.82
C SER A 214 11.11 17.52 -22.35
N PRO A 215 11.79 18.24 -23.25
CA PRO A 215 13.16 17.88 -23.63
C PRO A 215 14.16 17.93 -22.47
N LEU A 216 13.90 18.76 -21.45
CA LEU A 216 14.79 18.97 -20.31
C LEU A 216 14.46 18.06 -19.12
N LEU A 217 13.16 17.84 -18.84
CA LEU A 217 12.70 17.22 -17.60
C LEU A 217 11.78 16.03 -17.87
N GLY A 218 11.90 14.98 -17.07
CA GLY A 218 10.86 13.96 -16.97
C GLY A 218 9.59 14.53 -16.32
N SER A 219 8.43 13.92 -16.58
CA SER A 219 7.15 14.34 -15.99
C SER A 219 7.18 14.37 -14.46
N SER A 220 7.84 13.40 -13.82
CA SER A 220 8.04 13.34 -12.37
C SER A 220 8.87 14.50 -11.82
N ALA A 221 10.00 14.80 -12.46
CA ALA A 221 10.88 15.90 -12.11
C ALA A 221 10.19 17.27 -12.29
N ALA A 222 9.47 17.44 -13.42
CA ALA A 222 8.67 18.62 -13.68
C ALA A 222 7.53 18.79 -12.66
N LEU A 223 6.89 17.69 -12.26
CA LEU A 223 5.84 17.70 -11.23
C LEU A 223 6.38 18.21 -9.90
N LEU A 224 7.50 17.67 -9.41
CA LEU A 224 8.10 18.13 -8.15
C LEU A 224 8.44 19.62 -8.17
N LEU A 225 8.96 20.15 -9.28
CA LEU A 225 9.21 21.58 -9.44
C LEU A 225 7.92 22.40 -9.39
N ASN A 226 6.89 21.99 -10.13
CA ASN A 226 5.61 22.70 -10.15
C ASN A 226 4.96 22.74 -8.77
N VAL A 227 4.99 21.62 -8.05
CA VAL A 227 4.38 21.51 -6.72
C VAL A 227 5.13 22.33 -5.68
N THR A 228 6.45 22.18 -5.62
CA THR A 228 7.26 22.94 -4.65
C THR A 228 7.18 24.44 -4.89
N LYS A 229 7.07 24.87 -6.16
CA LYS A 229 6.78 26.27 -6.51
C LYS A 229 5.40 26.71 -6.03
N HIS A 230 4.37 25.91 -6.29
CA HIS A 230 3.01 26.24 -5.87
C HIS A 230 2.91 26.42 -4.35
N LEU A 231 3.41 25.44 -3.58
CA LEU A 231 3.43 25.48 -2.13
C LEU A 231 4.27 26.66 -1.59
N ALA A 232 5.37 26.99 -2.26
CA ALA A 232 6.20 28.12 -1.88
C ALA A 232 5.61 29.48 -2.31
N GLY A 233 4.49 29.53 -3.04
CA GLY A 233 3.94 30.77 -3.60
C GLY A 233 4.84 31.41 -4.67
N ILE A 234 5.56 30.59 -5.45
CA ILE A 234 6.44 31.02 -6.53
C ILE A 234 5.68 30.93 -7.87
N PRO A 235 5.59 32.02 -8.66
CA PRO A 235 4.87 32.01 -9.93
C PRO A 235 5.38 30.94 -10.92
N HIS A 236 4.47 30.41 -11.74
CA HIS A 236 4.76 29.29 -12.64
C HIS A 236 5.81 29.64 -13.72
N GLU A 237 5.91 30.89 -14.12
CA GLU A 237 6.87 31.41 -15.10
C GLU A 237 8.31 31.50 -14.56
N VAL A 238 8.51 31.52 -13.23
CA VAL A 238 9.84 31.62 -12.63
C VAL A 238 10.62 30.33 -12.85
N LYS A 239 11.75 30.40 -13.56
CA LYS A 239 12.63 29.25 -13.77
C LYS A 239 13.58 29.10 -12.58
N LEU A 240 13.33 28.11 -11.72
CA LEU A 240 14.20 27.82 -10.58
C LEU A 240 15.56 27.26 -11.00
N ILE A 241 15.59 26.42 -12.03
CA ILE A 241 16.85 25.85 -12.54
C ILE A 241 17.11 26.48 -13.93
N PRO A 242 18.15 27.31 -14.05
CA PRO A 242 18.57 27.87 -15.33
C PRO A 242 18.95 26.78 -16.33
N GLN A 243 18.62 26.98 -17.61
CA GLN A 243 18.87 25.99 -18.67
C GLN A 243 20.37 25.68 -18.84
N ASN A 244 21.24 26.68 -18.69
CA ASN A 244 22.69 26.51 -18.75
C ASN A 244 23.27 25.61 -17.63
N MET A 245 22.50 25.33 -16.57
CA MET A 245 22.86 24.33 -15.55
C MET A 245 22.34 22.93 -15.88
N ILE A 246 21.26 22.84 -16.67
CA ILE A 246 20.65 21.57 -17.08
C ILE A 246 21.47 20.94 -18.21
N GLU A 247 21.85 21.73 -19.22
CA GLU A 247 22.54 21.24 -20.42
C GLU A 247 23.84 20.46 -20.14
N PRO A 248 24.73 20.88 -19.22
CA PRO A 248 25.91 20.10 -18.86
C PRO A 248 25.56 18.71 -18.29
N ILE A 249 24.50 18.61 -17.49
CA ILE A 249 24.03 17.33 -16.93
C ILE A 249 23.55 16.43 -18.07
N GLN A 250 22.74 16.96 -19.00
CA GLN A 250 22.28 16.20 -20.17
C GLN A 250 23.45 15.72 -21.04
N LYS A 251 24.45 16.60 -21.27
CA LYS A 251 25.67 16.26 -22.01
C LYS A 251 26.45 15.15 -21.31
N THR A 252 26.59 15.22 -19.97
CA THR A 252 27.19 14.13 -19.18
C THR A 252 26.47 12.81 -19.40
N LYS A 253 25.14 12.80 -19.30
CA LYS A 253 24.31 11.60 -19.50
C LYS A 253 24.48 11.01 -20.90
N LEU A 254 24.41 11.83 -21.94
CA LEU A 254 24.46 11.35 -23.33
C LEU A 254 25.88 11.02 -23.80
N SER A 255 26.81 11.96 -23.63
CA SER A 255 28.14 11.90 -24.27
C SER A 255 29.15 11.09 -23.47
N TYR A 256 29.05 11.07 -22.14
CA TYR A 256 30.06 10.48 -21.27
C TYR A 256 29.57 9.21 -20.57
N LEU A 257 28.29 9.15 -20.20
CA LEU A 257 27.67 7.98 -19.57
C LEU A 257 26.93 7.08 -20.55
N HIS A 258 26.91 7.44 -21.84
CA HIS A 258 26.25 6.70 -22.92
C HIS A 258 24.77 6.36 -22.65
N GLY A 259 24.10 7.20 -21.85
CA GLY A 259 22.67 7.11 -21.60
C GLY A 259 21.86 7.51 -22.84
N ARG A 260 20.64 6.99 -22.94
CA ARG A 260 19.72 7.30 -24.04
C ARG A 260 18.72 8.41 -23.71
N ASN A 261 18.43 8.61 -22.43
CA ASN A 261 17.47 9.61 -21.97
C ASN A 261 18.19 10.86 -21.45
N PRO A 262 18.10 12.01 -22.16
CA PRO A 262 18.75 13.24 -21.72
C PRO A 262 18.01 13.93 -20.57
N ARG A 263 16.75 13.57 -20.31
CA ARG A 263 15.91 14.28 -19.34
C ARG A 263 16.44 14.11 -17.93
N LEU A 264 16.30 15.16 -17.12
CA LEU A 264 16.65 15.07 -15.71
C LEU A 264 15.63 14.24 -14.93
N HIS A 265 16.14 13.42 -14.02
CA HIS A 265 15.38 12.69 -13.01
C HIS A 265 15.11 13.57 -11.79
N THR A 266 14.22 13.10 -10.92
CA THR A 266 13.81 13.81 -9.71
C THR A 266 14.99 14.10 -8.77
N ASP A 267 15.94 13.18 -8.62
CA ASP A 267 17.15 13.37 -7.80
C ASP A 267 18.08 14.45 -8.36
N GLU A 268 18.34 14.44 -9.66
CA GLU A 268 19.16 15.44 -10.35
C GLU A 268 18.56 16.85 -10.19
N VAL A 269 17.23 16.97 -10.29
CA VAL A 269 16.51 18.22 -10.04
C VAL A 269 16.63 18.68 -8.58
N LEU A 270 16.47 17.78 -7.62
CA LEU A 270 16.58 18.12 -6.19
C LEU A 270 18.01 18.54 -5.83
N VAL A 271 19.03 17.88 -6.38
CA VAL A 271 20.44 18.26 -6.22
C VAL A 271 20.69 19.64 -6.83
N ALA A 272 20.20 19.90 -8.04
CA ALA A 272 20.35 21.21 -8.68
C ALA A 272 19.68 22.34 -7.88
N LEU A 273 18.46 22.14 -7.39
CA LEU A 273 17.81 23.09 -6.48
C LEU A 273 18.62 23.31 -5.20
N SER A 274 19.17 22.23 -4.62
CA SER A 274 19.97 22.30 -3.39
C SER A 274 21.22 23.13 -3.60
N MET A 275 21.91 22.95 -4.73
CA MET A 275 23.08 23.74 -5.09
C MET A 275 22.78 25.23 -5.27
N LEU A 276 21.60 25.58 -5.79
CA LEU A 276 21.18 26.96 -6.00
C LEU A 276 20.63 27.64 -4.73
N SER A 277 20.13 26.85 -3.78
CA SER A 277 19.47 27.37 -2.57
C SER A 277 20.29 28.34 -1.71
N PRO A 278 21.65 28.33 -1.67
CA PRO A 278 22.39 29.33 -0.91
C PRO A 278 22.40 30.72 -1.55
N GLN A 279 22.17 30.83 -2.87
CA GLN A 279 22.21 32.10 -3.60
C GLN A 279 20.85 32.50 -4.22
N ASP A 280 19.88 31.59 -4.25
CA ASP A 280 18.52 31.85 -4.76
C ASP A 280 17.46 31.52 -3.71
N GLU A 281 16.79 32.57 -3.24
CA GLU A 281 15.72 32.48 -2.25
C GLU A 281 14.54 31.62 -2.71
N ASN A 282 14.20 31.66 -4.01
CA ASN A 282 13.11 30.87 -4.56
C ASN A 282 13.45 29.38 -4.54
N CYS A 283 14.69 29.01 -4.85
CA CYS A 283 15.16 27.63 -4.74
C CYS A 283 15.12 27.13 -3.28
N ARG A 284 15.57 27.96 -2.33
CA ARG A 284 15.49 27.65 -0.90
C ARG A 284 14.06 27.45 -0.42
N ARG A 285 13.17 28.38 -0.76
CA ARG A 285 11.74 28.29 -0.41
C ARG A 285 11.08 27.04 -0.98
N ALA A 286 11.36 26.69 -2.24
CA ALA A 286 10.83 25.49 -2.89
C ALA A 286 11.29 24.20 -2.19
N LEU A 287 12.57 24.08 -1.84
CA LEU A 287 13.09 22.91 -1.11
C LEU A 287 12.47 22.75 0.28
N ASN A 288 12.23 23.86 0.97
CA ASN A 288 11.60 23.84 2.29
C ASN A 288 10.16 23.30 2.26
N GLN A 289 9.52 23.17 1.09
CA GLN A 289 8.18 22.59 0.95
C GLN A 289 8.15 21.08 0.78
N LEU A 290 9.31 20.40 0.63
CA LEU A 290 9.33 18.95 0.44
C LEU A 290 8.64 18.15 1.56
N PRO A 291 8.72 18.53 2.86
CA PRO A 291 8.00 17.82 3.93
C PRO A 291 6.48 17.81 3.77
N GLU A 292 5.90 18.85 3.15
CA GLU A 292 4.46 18.99 2.92
C GLU A 292 3.92 17.98 1.88
N LEU A 293 4.81 17.26 1.19
CA LEU A 293 4.42 16.25 0.21
C LEU A 293 4.12 14.88 0.85
N LYS A 294 4.45 14.69 2.13
CA LYS A 294 4.29 13.40 2.80
C LYS A 294 2.80 13.03 2.91
N GLY A 295 2.42 11.90 2.32
CA GLY A 295 1.03 11.43 2.27
C GLY A 295 0.24 11.92 1.06
N CYS A 296 0.78 12.87 0.28
CA CYS A 296 0.18 13.26 -1.01
C CYS A 296 0.13 12.07 -1.98
N GLN A 297 -0.84 12.11 -2.88
CA GLN A 297 -1.09 11.04 -3.84
C GLN A 297 -0.59 11.46 -5.22
N VAL A 298 0.13 10.58 -5.92
CA VAL A 298 0.64 10.81 -7.27
C VAL A 298 0.21 9.70 -8.21
N HIS A 299 -0.06 10.06 -9.45
CA HIS A 299 -0.15 9.13 -10.57
C HIS A 299 0.75 9.56 -11.72
N SER A 300 1.40 8.60 -12.39
CA SER A 300 2.13 8.84 -13.64
C SER A 300 1.60 7.96 -14.76
N THR A 301 1.48 8.53 -15.97
CA THR A 301 0.98 7.79 -17.14
C THR A 301 2.03 6.85 -17.75
N VAL A 302 3.18 6.67 -17.10
CA VAL A 302 4.26 5.78 -17.50
C VAL A 302 4.94 5.24 -16.25
N MET A 303 5.50 4.05 -16.35
CA MET A 303 6.31 3.48 -15.29
C MET A 303 7.56 4.34 -15.06
N LEU A 304 7.75 4.76 -13.81
CA LEU A 304 8.89 5.55 -13.40
C LEU A 304 10.14 4.69 -13.20
N SER A 305 11.30 5.33 -13.38
CA SER A 305 12.61 4.71 -13.10
C SER A 305 12.73 4.38 -11.62
N GLU A 306 13.60 3.43 -11.28
CA GLU A 306 13.87 3.08 -9.89
C GLU A 306 14.32 4.28 -9.05
N VAL A 307 15.12 5.17 -9.65
CA VAL A 307 15.57 6.43 -9.04
C VAL A 307 14.38 7.30 -8.64
N ASP A 308 13.46 7.55 -9.59
CA ASP A 308 12.28 8.37 -9.34
C ASP A 308 11.35 7.73 -8.31
N ARG A 309 11.12 6.40 -8.39
CA ARG A 309 10.30 5.65 -7.42
C ARG A 309 10.88 5.78 -6.00
N LYS A 310 12.21 5.66 -5.86
CA LYS A 310 12.91 5.80 -4.57
C LYS A 310 12.77 7.21 -3.99
N ILE A 311 12.85 8.25 -4.81
CA ILE A 311 12.68 9.64 -4.35
C ILE A 311 11.26 9.88 -3.84
N PHE A 312 10.23 9.50 -4.59
CA PHE A 312 8.84 9.59 -4.13
C PHE A 312 8.62 8.81 -2.83
N GLY A 313 9.18 7.60 -2.71
CA GLY A 313 9.12 6.80 -1.49
C GLY A 313 9.78 7.47 -0.28
N LYS A 314 10.97 8.08 -0.47
CA LYS A 314 11.66 8.84 0.59
C LYS A 314 10.88 10.09 1.03
N LEU A 315 10.15 10.71 0.12
CA LEU A 315 9.27 11.84 0.41
C LEU A 315 7.92 11.39 1.04
N GLY A 316 7.67 10.08 1.14
CA GLY A 316 6.41 9.55 1.67
C GLY A 316 5.21 9.79 0.76
N ILE A 317 5.42 9.92 -0.55
CA ILE A 317 4.37 10.18 -1.55
C ILE A 317 3.80 8.85 -2.07
N GLY A 318 2.47 8.72 -2.09
CA GLY A 318 1.77 7.55 -2.60
C GLY A 318 1.73 7.52 -4.13
N LEU A 319 2.67 6.80 -4.76
CA LEU A 319 2.83 6.71 -6.21
C LEU A 319 2.07 5.53 -6.83
N THR A 320 1.31 5.80 -7.90
CA THR A 320 0.84 4.79 -8.86
C THR A 320 1.32 5.13 -10.27
N CYS A 321 1.44 4.13 -11.15
CA CYS A 321 1.82 4.33 -12.54
C CYS A 321 0.97 3.47 -13.46
N ASP A 322 0.63 3.98 -14.65
CA ASP A 322 0.16 3.15 -15.76
C ASP A 322 1.29 2.19 -16.22
N PRO A 323 0.97 0.96 -16.66
CA PRO A 323 1.93 -0.09 -17.01
C PRO A 323 2.60 0.13 -18.38
N VAL A 324 2.97 1.37 -18.69
CA VAL A 324 3.60 1.78 -19.95
C VAL A 324 5.09 2.02 -19.72
N ARG A 325 5.96 1.26 -20.40
CA ARG A 325 7.42 1.50 -20.36
C ARG A 325 7.76 2.75 -21.16
N LYS A 326 8.66 3.59 -20.62
CA LYS A 326 9.27 4.67 -21.39
C LYS A 326 10.14 4.05 -22.49
N VAL A 327 9.87 4.38 -23.75
CA VAL A 327 10.71 4.05 -24.91
C VAL A 327 11.88 5.03 -24.96
#